data_AF-A0A5C6BHP5-F1
#
_entry.id   AF-A0A5C6BHP5-F1
#
_cell.length_a   1.000
_cell.length_b   1.000
_cell.length_c   1.000
_cell.angle_alpha   90.00
_cell.angle_beta   90.00
_cell.angle_gamma   90.00
#
_symmetry.space_group_name_H-M   'P 1'
#
loop_
_entity.id
_entity.type
_entity.pdbx_description
1 polymer ?
#
loop_
_entity_poly.entity_id
_entity_poly.type
_entity_poly.pdbx_seq_one_letter_code
_entity_poly.pdbx_strand_id
1 'polypeptide(L)'
;MDAQLLNKKFQRMGARLKVVDPPRQRRRASSSLLTLDIGSDRQGEFFEIMPQAGADPEIEVLDVQPSDRHLLLLVREDGAKNKYLCGHDERHWFVAGIPESAPVGTVRQAKEALQPKEVRSAVASKRMSGKSRNSRKNAAFIRQGEWFFLPSATTFVDESLVLRNEPLSRGNGGKPHWLEFCYRSGGETVYVCKRHPNGVTDTQYRSILSSNGNAKNWGWRTMRRNPGVYVKGRVRHPDHATITLQGWHQVVMNTENESRAMRNVAFLD
;
A
#
# COMPACT_ATOMS: atom_id res chain seq x y z
N MET A 1 4.89 4.10 -27.35
CA MET A 1 4.28 5.05 -26.35
C MET A 1 4.31 6.52 -26.83
N ASP A 2 3.25 7.33 -26.65
CA ASP A 2 3.28 8.81 -26.89
C ASP A 2 3.57 9.59 -25.58
N ALA A 3 4.83 9.96 -25.38
CA ALA A 3 5.29 10.66 -24.18
C ALA A 3 4.72 12.09 -24.06
N GLN A 4 4.43 12.78 -25.17
CA GLN A 4 3.90 14.14 -25.13
C GLN A 4 2.45 14.14 -24.66
N LEU A 5 1.63 13.23 -25.19
CA LEU A 5 0.25 13.07 -24.75
C LEU A 5 0.19 12.68 -23.27
N LEU A 6 1.04 11.74 -22.84
CA LEU A 6 1.09 11.31 -21.45
C LEU A 6 1.48 12.46 -20.51
N ASN A 7 2.51 13.24 -20.86
CA ASN A 7 2.92 14.40 -20.07
C ASN A 7 1.79 15.44 -19.94
N LYS A 8 1.05 15.72 -21.02
CA LYS A 8 -0.14 16.61 -20.96
C LYS A 8 -1.20 16.09 -19.98
N LYS A 9 -1.42 14.78 -19.88
CA LYS A 9 -2.39 14.19 -18.93
C LYS A 9 -1.94 14.35 -17.47
N PHE A 10 -0.66 14.13 -17.16
CA PHE A 10 -0.11 14.38 -15.81
C PHE A 10 -0.13 15.88 -15.45
N GLN A 11 0.18 16.76 -16.40
CA GLN A 11 0.08 18.21 -16.19
C GLN A 11 -1.36 18.65 -15.86
N ARG A 12 -2.38 18.02 -16.45
CA ARG A 12 -3.79 18.31 -16.12
C ARG A 12 -4.16 18.03 -14.66
N MET A 13 -3.51 17.08 -13.99
CA MET A 13 -3.67 16.85 -12.53
C MET A 13 -2.68 17.66 -11.69
N GLY A 14 -1.92 18.56 -12.31
CA GLY A 14 -0.92 19.41 -11.67
C GLY A 14 0.38 18.68 -11.32
N ALA A 15 0.68 17.57 -12.02
CA ALA A 15 1.87 16.77 -11.80
C ALA A 15 2.90 16.94 -12.93
N ARG A 16 4.17 16.71 -12.60
CA ARG A 16 5.26 16.57 -13.58
C ARG A 16 5.47 15.09 -13.88
N LEU A 17 5.80 14.77 -15.12
CA LEU A 17 6.19 13.43 -15.56
C LEU A 17 7.57 13.47 -16.21
N LYS A 18 8.41 12.49 -15.89
CA LYS A 18 9.63 12.19 -16.63
C LYS A 18 9.58 10.75 -17.13
N VAL A 19 9.78 10.59 -18.43
CA VAL A 19 10.05 9.28 -19.02
C VAL A 19 11.55 9.17 -19.19
N VAL A 20 12.16 8.17 -18.58
CA VAL A 20 13.61 8.00 -18.54
C VAL A 20 14.00 6.66 -19.14
N ASP A 21 15.08 6.64 -19.92
CA ASP A 21 15.65 5.39 -20.41
C ASP A 21 16.38 4.65 -19.29
N PRO A 22 16.28 3.31 -19.23
CA PRO A 22 16.98 2.55 -18.21
C PRO A 22 18.49 2.68 -18.40
N PRO A 23 19.29 2.89 -17.33
CA PRO A 23 20.73 2.94 -17.44
C PRO A 23 21.26 1.59 -17.97
N ARG A 24 22.17 1.64 -18.95
CA ARG A 24 22.73 0.46 -19.68
C ARG A 24 23.20 -0.71 -18.79
N GLN A 25 23.47 -0.47 -17.51
CA GLN A 25 24.00 -1.45 -16.55
C GLN A 25 22.97 -2.07 -15.59
N ARG A 26 21.72 -1.59 -15.51
CA ARG A 26 20.70 -2.23 -14.67
C ARG A 26 20.05 -3.42 -15.39
N ARG A 27 20.85 -4.48 -15.62
CA ARG A 27 20.33 -5.83 -15.92
C ARG A 27 19.91 -6.50 -14.61
N ARG A 28 18.85 -6.04 -13.98
CA ARG A 28 18.12 -6.88 -13.02
C ARG A 28 16.89 -7.39 -13.73
N ALA A 29 16.66 -8.69 -13.62
CA ALA A 29 15.41 -9.33 -14.03
C ALA A 29 14.28 -8.80 -13.13
N SER A 30 13.76 -7.61 -13.40
CA SER A 30 12.42 -7.26 -12.94
C SER A 30 11.44 -8.00 -13.84
N SER A 31 10.45 -8.65 -13.23
CA SER A 31 9.37 -9.30 -13.96
C SER A 31 8.40 -8.31 -14.62
N SER A 32 8.61 -7.00 -14.45
CA SER A 32 7.84 -5.94 -15.10
C SER A 32 8.68 -5.23 -16.17
N LEU A 33 8.11 -5.06 -17.36
CA LEU A 33 8.64 -4.29 -18.49
C LEU A 33 8.66 -2.76 -18.25
N LEU A 34 8.23 -2.31 -17.07
CA LEU A 34 8.12 -0.91 -16.67
C LEU A 34 8.40 -0.78 -15.16
N THR A 35 9.09 0.30 -14.78
CA THR A 35 9.07 0.85 -13.41
C THR A 35 8.28 2.15 -13.40
N LEU A 36 7.40 2.30 -12.41
CA LEU A 36 6.64 3.52 -12.15
C LEU A 36 6.90 3.92 -10.69
N ASP A 37 7.45 5.11 -10.47
CA ASP A 37 7.85 5.58 -9.14
C ASP A 37 7.70 7.11 -9.01
N ILE A 38 7.96 7.65 -7.81
CA ILE A 38 8.05 9.08 -7.53
C ILE A 38 9.51 9.48 -7.38
N GLY A 39 10.00 10.28 -8.32
CA GLY A 39 11.30 10.94 -8.23
C GLY A 39 11.19 12.32 -7.59
N SER A 40 12.33 12.87 -7.16
CA SER A 40 12.42 14.24 -6.66
C SER A 40 13.64 14.96 -7.23
N ASP A 41 13.49 16.23 -7.59
CA ASP A 41 14.59 17.12 -7.97
C ASP A 41 14.43 18.50 -7.30
N ARG A 42 15.25 19.48 -7.69
CA ARG A 42 15.20 20.85 -7.14
C ARG A 42 13.87 21.57 -7.36
N GLN A 43 13.04 21.09 -8.29
CA GLN A 43 11.70 21.64 -8.59
C GLN A 43 10.58 20.83 -7.90
N GLY A 44 10.93 19.89 -7.02
CA GLY A 44 10.00 19.06 -6.25
C GLY A 44 9.85 17.65 -6.82
N GLU A 45 8.74 17.01 -6.47
CA GLU A 45 8.45 15.64 -6.89
C GLU A 45 7.95 15.56 -8.34
N PHE A 46 8.12 14.39 -8.96
CA PHE A 46 7.62 14.07 -10.30
C PHE A 46 7.34 12.57 -10.40
N PHE A 47 6.39 12.19 -11.25
CA PHE A 47 6.21 10.79 -11.64
C PHE A 47 7.33 10.39 -12.59
N GLU A 48 7.95 9.25 -12.34
CA GLU A 48 8.98 8.66 -13.19
C GLU A 48 8.46 7.37 -13.82
N ILE A 49 8.54 7.30 -15.15
CA ILE A 49 8.24 6.11 -15.95
C ILE A 49 9.55 5.66 -16.59
N MET A 50 9.97 4.44 -16.29
CA MET A 50 11.18 3.84 -16.83
C MET A 50 10.84 2.50 -17.48
N PRO A 51 10.66 2.46 -18.82
CA PRO A 51 10.53 1.21 -19.56
C PRO A 51 11.79 0.35 -19.40
N GLN A 52 11.65 -0.97 -19.45
CA GLN A 52 12.79 -1.87 -19.55
C GLN A 52 13.45 -1.75 -20.93
N ALA A 53 14.74 -2.08 -21.00
CA ALA A 53 15.48 -1.98 -22.25
C ALA A 53 14.88 -2.93 -23.30
N GLY A 54 14.44 -2.37 -24.44
CA GLY A 54 13.81 -3.13 -25.53
C GLY A 54 12.32 -3.39 -25.35
N ALA A 55 11.68 -2.88 -24.29
CA ALA A 55 10.23 -2.93 -24.11
C ALA A 55 9.57 -1.65 -24.65
N ASP A 56 8.41 -1.79 -25.31
CA ASP A 56 7.50 -0.67 -25.63
C ASP A 56 6.12 -0.96 -25.00
N PRO A 57 5.97 -0.77 -23.68
CA PRO A 57 4.70 -1.02 -23.02
C PRO A 57 3.63 -0.06 -23.56
N GLU A 58 2.43 -0.58 -23.82
CA GLU A 58 1.31 0.25 -24.19
C GLU A 58 0.74 0.91 -22.93
N ILE A 59 0.93 2.22 -22.82
CA ILE A 59 0.48 3.02 -21.68
C ILE A 59 -0.68 3.91 -22.09
N GLU A 60 -1.79 3.81 -21.36
CA GLU A 60 -3.00 4.58 -21.58
C GLU A 60 -3.47 5.25 -20.29
N VAL A 61 -3.96 6.48 -20.39
CA VAL A 61 -4.61 7.18 -19.28
C VAL A 61 -6.11 7.01 -19.41
N LEU A 62 -6.71 6.22 -18.51
CA LEU A 62 -8.14 5.91 -18.54
C LEU A 62 -9.01 7.04 -18.00
N ASP A 63 -8.56 7.72 -16.95
CA ASP A 63 -9.31 8.78 -16.29
C ASP A 63 -8.37 9.79 -15.63
N VAL A 64 -8.73 11.08 -15.66
CA VAL A 64 -8.00 12.17 -15.01
C VAL A 64 -9.00 13.02 -14.25
N GLN A 65 -8.75 13.20 -12.96
CA GLN A 65 -9.56 14.01 -12.05
C GLN A 65 -8.70 15.17 -11.52
N PRO A 66 -8.61 16.30 -12.25
CA PRO A 66 -7.80 17.46 -11.85
C PRO A 66 -8.12 18.00 -10.45
N SER A 67 -9.40 18.10 -10.10
CA SER A 67 -9.84 18.62 -8.79
C SER A 67 -9.33 17.78 -7.62
N ASP A 68 -9.19 16.48 -7.86
CA ASP A 68 -8.70 15.53 -6.87
C ASP A 68 -7.18 15.39 -6.96
N ARG A 69 -6.54 15.87 -8.04
CA ARG A 69 -5.14 15.61 -8.41
C ARG A 69 -4.83 14.11 -8.52
N HIS A 70 -5.69 13.38 -9.22
CA HIS A 70 -5.55 11.94 -9.44
C HIS A 70 -5.74 11.56 -10.91
N LEU A 71 -5.11 10.46 -11.30
CA LEU A 71 -5.16 9.86 -12.63
C LEU A 71 -5.13 8.34 -12.51
N LEU A 72 -5.86 7.64 -13.39
CA LEU A 72 -5.82 6.20 -13.54
C LEU A 72 -5.02 5.83 -14.79
N LEU A 73 -3.93 5.12 -14.59
CA LEU A 73 -3.03 4.64 -15.64
C LEU A 73 -3.30 3.15 -15.92
N LEU A 74 -3.32 2.77 -17.19
CA LEU A 74 -3.33 1.39 -17.66
C LEU A 74 -2.03 1.12 -18.40
N VAL A 75 -1.41 -0.02 -18.08
CA VAL A 75 -0.24 -0.54 -18.75
C VAL A 75 -0.60 -1.92 -19.28
N ARG A 76 -0.49 -2.12 -20.60
CA ARG A 76 -0.66 -3.44 -21.22
C ARG A 76 0.71 -4.04 -21.52
N GLU A 77 0.88 -5.29 -21.11
CA GLU A 77 2.15 -6.03 -21.14
C GLU A 77 1.85 -7.50 -21.41
N ASP A 78 2.35 -8.08 -22.50
CA ASP A 78 2.22 -9.51 -22.83
C ASP A 78 0.80 -10.09 -22.64
N GLY A 79 -0.22 -9.31 -23.01
CA GLY A 79 -1.64 -9.66 -22.85
C GLY A 79 -2.23 -9.43 -21.46
N ALA A 80 -1.41 -9.08 -20.46
CA ALA A 80 -1.84 -8.64 -19.13
C ALA A 80 -2.17 -7.14 -19.11
N LYS A 81 -3.06 -6.76 -18.20
CA LYS A 81 -3.49 -5.37 -17.97
C LYS A 81 -3.22 -5.00 -16.51
N ASN A 82 -2.21 -4.17 -16.29
CA ASN A 82 -1.86 -3.65 -14.98
C ASN A 82 -2.38 -2.21 -14.86
N LYS A 83 -3.01 -1.87 -13.73
CA LYS A 83 -3.57 -0.53 -13.53
C LYS A 83 -2.95 0.11 -12.29
N TYR A 84 -2.71 1.41 -12.38
CA TYR A 84 -2.08 2.19 -11.33
C TYR A 84 -2.90 3.44 -11.05
N LEU A 85 -3.18 3.69 -9.77
CA LEU A 85 -3.69 4.98 -9.32
C LEU A 85 -2.51 5.90 -9.02
N CYS A 86 -2.35 6.93 -9.83
CA CYS A 86 -1.41 8.02 -9.60
C CYS A 86 -2.16 9.16 -8.91
N GLY A 87 -1.67 9.66 -7.79
CA GLY A 87 -2.39 10.68 -7.04
C GLY A 87 -1.50 11.55 -6.19
N HIS A 88 -2.05 12.68 -5.74
CA HIS A 88 -1.48 13.48 -4.66
C HIS A 88 -2.24 13.20 -3.38
N ASP A 89 -1.51 12.88 -2.32
CA ASP A 89 -2.08 12.80 -0.98
C ASP A 89 -1.24 13.59 0.01
N GLU A 90 -1.92 14.39 0.84
CA GLU A 90 -1.32 15.34 1.77
C GLU A 90 -0.25 16.23 1.13
N ARG A 91 1.02 15.81 1.22
CA ARG A 91 2.20 16.54 0.78
C ARG A 91 2.94 15.86 -0.37
N HIS A 92 2.59 14.62 -0.69
CA HIS A 92 3.38 13.77 -1.57
C HIS A 92 2.54 13.20 -2.72
N TRP A 93 3.16 13.06 -3.88
CA TRP A 93 2.64 12.19 -4.92
C TRP A 93 2.80 10.73 -4.52
N PHE A 94 1.93 9.87 -5.04
CA PHE A 94 2.01 8.43 -4.84
C PHE A 94 1.56 7.69 -6.10
N VAL A 95 1.99 6.44 -6.17
CA VAL A 95 1.55 5.44 -7.15
C VAL A 95 1.05 4.25 -6.32
N ALA A 96 -0.14 3.75 -6.66
CA ALA A 96 -0.69 2.54 -6.05
C ALA A 96 -1.11 1.53 -7.12
N GLY A 97 -0.63 0.30 -7.02
CA GLY A 97 -1.08 -0.81 -7.86
C GLY A 97 -2.53 -1.20 -7.56
N ILE A 98 -3.37 -1.35 -8.60
CA ILE A 98 -4.75 -1.81 -8.43
C ILE A 98 -4.80 -3.33 -8.65
N PRO A 99 -5.48 -4.10 -7.77
CA PRO A 99 -5.65 -5.54 -7.97
C PRO A 99 -6.25 -5.87 -9.33
N GLU A 100 -5.69 -6.85 -10.03
CA GLU A 100 -6.12 -7.18 -11.41
C GLU A 100 -7.56 -7.73 -11.45
N SER A 101 -8.02 -8.30 -10.33
CA SER A 101 -9.39 -8.77 -10.12
C SER A 101 -10.41 -7.64 -10.10
N ALA A 102 -9.99 -6.38 -9.88
CA ALA A 102 -10.89 -5.24 -9.80
C ALA A 102 -11.18 -4.64 -11.18
N PRO A 103 -12.45 -4.64 -11.65
CA PRO A 103 -12.83 -4.05 -12.93
C PRO A 103 -12.93 -2.52 -12.83
N VAL A 104 -11.78 -1.84 -12.78
CA VAL A 104 -11.73 -0.37 -12.66
C VAL A 104 -11.50 0.31 -14.02
N GLY A 105 -12.25 1.37 -14.31
CA GLY A 105 -12.06 2.24 -15.47
C GLY A 105 -12.03 3.73 -15.11
N THR A 106 -12.25 4.08 -13.84
CA THR A 106 -12.27 5.47 -13.35
C THR A 106 -11.43 5.60 -12.08
N VAL A 107 -10.95 6.81 -11.79
CA VAL A 107 -10.25 7.15 -10.54
C VAL A 107 -11.11 6.81 -9.33
N ARG A 108 -12.43 7.03 -9.41
CA ARG A 108 -13.38 6.67 -8.34
C ARG A 108 -13.36 5.16 -8.07
N GLN A 109 -13.51 4.34 -9.10
CA GLN A 109 -13.47 2.88 -8.97
C GLN A 109 -12.11 2.40 -8.47
N ALA A 110 -11.01 3.02 -8.89
CA ALA A 110 -9.66 2.69 -8.40
C ALA A 110 -9.52 2.98 -6.90
N LYS A 111 -10.00 4.14 -6.42
CA LYS A 111 -10.04 4.47 -4.98
C LYS A 111 -10.88 3.45 -4.19
N GLU A 112 -12.02 3.02 -4.72
CA GLU A 112 -12.89 2.02 -4.09
C GLU A 112 -12.28 0.61 -4.13
N ALA A 113 -11.54 0.25 -5.18
CA ALA A 113 -10.84 -1.03 -5.29
C ALA A 113 -9.69 -1.18 -4.28
N LEU A 114 -9.06 -0.07 -3.90
CA LEU A 114 -8.03 -0.01 -2.86
C LEU A 114 -8.59 -0.12 -1.42
N GLN A 115 -9.91 -0.10 -1.25
CA GLN A 115 -10.54 -0.25 0.06
C GLN A 115 -10.72 -1.75 0.40
N PRO A 116 -10.16 -2.22 1.53
CA PRO A 116 -10.41 -3.57 2.00
C PRO A 116 -11.89 -3.77 2.36
N LYS A 117 -12.32 -5.04 2.50
CA LYS A 117 -13.76 -5.36 2.68
C LYS A 117 -14.34 -4.66 3.92
N GLU A 118 -13.54 -4.51 4.97
CA GLU A 118 -13.88 -3.90 6.25
C GLU A 118 -14.26 -2.42 6.02
N VAL A 119 -13.43 -1.71 5.27
CA VAL A 119 -13.68 -0.30 4.90
C VAL A 119 -14.93 -0.19 4.05
N ARG A 120 -15.09 -1.03 3.01
CA ARG A 120 -16.28 -1.02 2.16
C ARG A 120 -17.56 -1.30 2.96
N SER A 121 -17.50 -2.23 3.91
CA SER A 121 -18.61 -2.56 4.81
C SER A 121 -18.95 -1.41 5.74
N ALA A 122 -17.94 -0.72 6.30
CA ALA A 122 -18.13 0.45 7.15
C ALA A 122 -18.71 1.65 6.37
N VAL A 123 -18.24 1.89 5.15
CA VAL A 123 -18.78 2.93 4.25
C VAL A 123 -20.25 2.65 3.92
N ALA A 124 -20.59 1.40 3.62
CA ALA A 124 -21.96 0.97 3.33
C ALA A 124 -22.88 1.09 4.55
N SER A 125 -22.45 0.63 5.73
CA SER A 125 -23.25 0.67 6.96
C SER A 125 -23.55 2.11 7.41
N LYS A 126 -22.62 3.03 7.18
CA LYS A 126 -22.79 4.47 7.43
C LYS A 126 -23.51 5.22 6.30
N ARG A 127 -23.99 4.52 5.26
CA ARG A 127 -24.72 5.07 4.09
C ARG A 127 -23.98 6.23 3.41
N MET A 128 -22.66 6.13 3.34
CA MET A 128 -21.82 7.17 2.76
C MET A 128 -21.95 7.25 1.24
N SER A 129 -22.09 8.46 0.71
CA SER A 129 -22.35 8.72 -0.71
C SER A 129 -21.43 9.80 -1.30
N GLY A 130 -21.38 9.84 -2.65
CA GLY A 130 -20.64 10.86 -3.39
C GLY A 130 -19.15 10.90 -3.04
N LYS A 131 -18.58 12.11 -3.01
CA LYS A 131 -17.16 12.33 -2.71
C LYS A 131 -16.79 11.96 -1.27
N SER A 132 -17.73 12.06 -0.32
CA SER A 132 -17.47 11.84 1.11
C SER A 132 -16.96 10.43 1.42
N ARG A 133 -17.40 9.43 0.66
CA ARG A 133 -17.03 8.02 0.85
C ARG A 133 -15.55 7.72 0.58
N ASN A 134 -14.91 8.56 -0.24
CA ASN A 134 -13.50 8.46 -0.60
C ASN A 134 -12.67 9.60 0.02
N SER A 135 -13.31 10.44 0.85
CA SER A 135 -12.60 11.42 1.67
C SER A 135 -11.68 10.69 2.64
N ARG A 136 -10.50 11.26 2.86
CA ARG A 136 -9.50 10.70 3.79
C ARG A 136 -9.98 10.65 5.23
N LYS A 137 -10.94 11.49 5.59
CA LYS A 137 -11.59 11.48 6.91
C LYS A 137 -13.09 11.50 6.68
N ASN A 138 -13.76 10.52 7.27
CA ASN A 138 -15.21 10.44 7.29
C ASN A 138 -15.68 9.61 8.50
N ALA A 139 -17.00 9.39 8.61
CA ALA A 139 -17.59 8.67 9.73
C ALA A 139 -17.31 7.16 9.73
N ALA A 140 -16.83 6.60 8.61
CA ALA A 140 -16.49 5.18 8.49
C ALA A 140 -15.01 4.91 8.78
N PHE A 141 -14.12 5.84 8.40
CA PHE A 141 -12.69 5.69 8.59
C PHE A 141 -11.92 7.03 8.58
N ILE A 142 -10.71 6.98 9.12
CA ILE A 142 -9.63 7.92 8.81
C ILE A 142 -8.57 7.17 8.01
N ARG A 143 -7.99 7.78 6.97
CA ARG A 143 -6.91 7.22 6.15
C ARG A 143 -5.65 8.06 6.28
N GLN A 144 -4.51 7.40 6.44
CA GLN A 144 -3.17 8.00 6.41
C GLN A 144 -2.23 7.05 5.64
N GLY A 145 -1.71 7.49 4.49
CA GLY A 145 -0.95 6.63 3.59
C GLY A 145 -1.77 5.39 3.18
N GLU A 146 -1.18 4.21 3.34
CA GLU A 146 -1.81 2.91 3.05
C GLU A 146 -2.74 2.40 4.16
N TRP A 147 -2.84 3.12 5.29
CA TRP A 147 -3.57 2.65 6.47
C TRP A 147 -4.95 3.28 6.59
N PHE A 148 -5.94 2.46 6.90
CA PHE A 148 -7.27 2.86 7.31
C PHE A 148 -7.47 2.56 8.80
N PHE A 149 -8.07 3.53 9.50
CA PHE A 149 -8.41 3.47 10.92
C PHE A 149 -9.94 3.54 11.02
N LEU A 150 -10.58 2.41 11.33
CA LEU A 150 -12.03 2.29 11.43
C LEU A 150 -12.45 2.38 12.90
N PRO A 151 -13.38 3.26 13.29
CA PRO A 151 -13.89 3.29 14.66
C PRO A 151 -14.40 1.92 15.09
N SER A 152 -13.95 1.44 16.26
CA SER A 152 -14.30 0.13 16.80
C SER A 152 -14.89 0.27 18.20
N ALA A 153 -15.83 -0.62 18.55
CA ALA A 153 -16.33 -0.70 19.92
C ALA A 153 -15.22 -1.20 20.85
N THR A 154 -15.08 -0.57 22.01
CA THR A 154 -13.98 -0.79 22.97
C THR A 154 -14.05 -2.14 23.70
N THR A 155 -15.07 -2.95 23.45
CA THR A 155 -15.42 -4.16 24.24
C THR A 155 -14.41 -5.30 24.15
N PHE A 156 -13.42 -5.23 23.28
CA PHE A 156 -12.46 -6.32 23.03
C PHE A 156 -11.01 -5.98 23.43
N VAL A 157 -10.76 -4.81 24.03
CA VAL A 157 -9.40 -4.40 24.42
C VAL A 157 -9.16 -4.66 25.89
N ASP A 158 -8.22 -5.55 26.18
CA ASP A 158 -7.64 -5.69 27.50
C ASP A 158 -6.60 -4.57 27.68
N GLU A 159 -6.93 -3.58 28.51
CA GLU A 159 -6.07 -2.41 28.74
C GLU A 159 -4.72 -2.79 29.38
N SER A 160 -4.59 -3.97 30.01
CA SER A 160 -3.30 -4.45 30.55
C SER A 160 -2.30 -4.90 29.48
N LEU A 161 -2.80 -5.21 28.28
CA LEU A 161 -2.01 -5.62 27.12
C LEU A 161 -1.75 -4.47 26.13
N VAL A 162 -2.12 -3.24 26.50
CA VAL A 162 -1.92 -2.06 25.65
C VAL A 162 -0.46 -1.64 25.67
N LEU A 163 0.13 -1.64 24.49
CA LEU A 163 1.49 -1.21 24.24
C LEU A 163 1.51 0.28 23.89
N ARG A 164 2.62 0.95 24.18
CA ARG A 164 2.81 2.39 23.94
C ARG A 164 3.96 2.63 22.98
N ASN A 165 3.81 3.63 22.11
CA ASN A 165 4.84 4.02 21.13
C ASN A 165 5.25 2.86 20.21
N GLU A 166 4.28 2.12 19.71
CA GLU A 166 4.51 0.96 18.84
C GLU A 166 4.65 1.37 17.38
N PRO A 167 5.59 0.77 16.63
CA PRO A 167 5.65 0.95 15.19
C PRO A 167 4.56 0.13 14.49
N LEU A 168 3.98 0.71 13.44
CA LEU A 168 3.11 0.06 12.47
C LEU A 168 3.77 0.20 11.09
N SER A 169 4.14 -0.93 10.49
CA SER A 169 4.87 -0.97 9.22
C SER A 169 4.28 -2.01 8.27
N ARG A 170 4.40 -1.75 6.98
CA ARG A 170 4.12 -2.70 5.91
C ARG A 170 5.27 -3.69 5.66
N GLY A 171 6.37 -3.59 6.40
CA GLY A 171 7.60 -4.34 6.09
C GLY A 171 8.41 -3.73 4.94
N ASN A 172 9.52 -4.37 4.57
CA ASN A 172 10.40 -3.97 3.45
C ASN A 172 11.01 -2.55 3.50
N GLY A 173 11.34 -2.04 4.69
CA GLY A 173 12.16 -0.83 4.84
C GLY A 173 11.43 0.50 4.72
N GLY A 174 10.09 0.50 4.64
CA GLY A 174 9.29 1.73 4.73
C GLY A 174 9.34 2.34 6.14
N LYS A 175 9.23 3.68 6.22
CA LYS A 175 9.18 4.40 7.49
C LYS A 175 7.88 4.03 8.23
N PRO A 176 7.95 3.55 9.49
CA PRO A 176 6.77 3.13 10.23
C PRO A 176 5.91 4.33 10.63
N HIS A 177 4.62 4.08 10.79
CA HIS A 177 3.75 4.93 11.60
C HIS A 177 4.02 4.63 13.08
N TRP A 178 4.05 5.66 13.91
CA TRP A 178 4.24 5.54 15.35
C TRP A 178 2.93 5.74 16.08
N LEU A 179 2.47 4.68 16.75
CA LEU A 179 1.20 4.58 17.44
C LEU A 179 1.38 4.95 18.91
N GLU A 180 0.59 5.89 19.42
CA GLU A 180 0.64 6.26 20.84
C GLU A 180 0.18 5.11 21.74
N PHE A 181 -0.93 4.46 21.39
CA PHE A 181 -1.45 3.28 22.06
C PHE A 181 -1.84 2.22 21.02
N CYS A 182 -1.37 0.99 21.21
CA CYS A 182 -1.59 -0.14 20.32
C CYS A 182 -2.00 -1.37 21.13
N TYR A 183 -3.04 -2.06 20.67
CA TYR A 183 -3.47 -3.36 21.17
C TYR A 183 -3.50 -4.35 20.02
N ARG A 184 -2.89 -5.51 20.24
CA ARG A 184 -2.79 -6.59 19.25
C ARG A 184 -3.53 -7.82 19.76
N SER A 185 -4.43 -8.35 18.94
CA SER A 185 -5.25 -9.51 19.29
C SER A 185 -5.19 -10.57 18.20
N GLY A 186 -5.23 -11.85 18.61
CA GLY A 186 -5.20 -12.97 17.67
C GLY A 186 -3.91 -13.04 16.84
N GLY A 187 -4.03 -13.58 15.62
CA GLY A 187 -2.93 -13.85 14.68
C GLY A 187 -2.41 -15.29 14.76
N GLU A 188 -1.94 -15.82 13.62
CA GLU A 188 -1.28 -17.12 13.55
C GLU A 188 0.21 -16.96 13.89
N THR A 189 0.73 -17.76 14.82
CA THR A 189 2.17 -17.78 15.11
C THR A 189 2.95 -18.23 13.88
N VAL A 190 3.88 -17.39 13.42
CA VAL A 190 4.78 -17.69 12.30
C VAL A 190 6.24 -17.49 12.70
N TYR A 191 7.12 -18.21 12.01
CA TYR A 191 8.57 -18.09 12.16
C TYR A 191 9.14 -17.36 10.94
N VAL A 192 9.80 -16.23 11.16
CA VAL A 192 10.33 -15.34 10.11
C VAL A 192 11.85 -15.38 10.13
N CYS A 193 12.47 -15.41 8.95
CA CYS A 193 13.90 -15.15 8.79
C CYS A 193 14.14 -14.45 7.44
N LYS A 194 15.39 -14.06 7.15
CA LYS A 194 15.74 -13.38 5.88
C LYS A 194 15.31 -14.16 4.63
N ARG A 195 15.27 -15.49 4.70
CA ARG A 195 14.85 -16.38 3.59
C ARG A 195 13.34 -16.59 3.51
N HIS A 196 12.64 -16.35 4.62
CA HIS A 196 11.18 -16.48 4.72
C HIS A 196 10.61 -15.18 5.27
N PRO A 197 10.67 -14.07 4.50
CA PRO A 197 10.33 -12.74 5.00
C PRO A 197 8.86 -12.60 5.35
N ASN A 198 7.97 -13.42 4.78
CA ASN A 198 6.52 -13.46 5.06
C ASN A 198 6.14 -14.47 6.17
N GLY A 199 7.13 -15.08 6.82
CA GLY A 199 6.94 -16.11 7.83
C GLY A 199 6.47 -17.46 7.30
N VAL A 200 6.81 -18.52 8.02
CA VAL A 200 6.30 -19.87 7.80
C VAL A 200 5.50 -20.33 9.01
N THR A 201 4.49 -21.17 8.78
CA THR A 201 3.73 -21.80 9.86
C THR A 201 4.63 -22.71 10.70
N ASP A 202 4.20 -23.08 11.89
CA ASP A 202 4.96 -24.01 12.75
C ASP A 202 5.25 -25.34 12.04
N THR A 203 4.29 -25.88 11.29
CA THR A 203 4.46 -27.11 10.51
C THR A 203 5.54 -26.96 9.43
N GLN A 204 5.50 -25.86 8.67
CA GLN A 204 6.50 -25.56 7.65
C GLN A 204 7.89 -25.31 8.25
N TYR A 205 7.95 -24.58 9.36
CA TYR A 205 9.18 -24.32 10.10
C TYR A 205 9.87 -25.64 10.50
N ARG A 206 9.12 -26.56 11.12
CA ARG A 206 9.64 -27.89 11.48
C ARG A 206 10.11 -28.68 10.27
N SER A 207 9.35 -28.67 9.17
CA SER A 207 9.73 -29.34 7.91
C SER A 207 11.04 -28.78 7.32
N ILE A 208 11.24 -27.47 7.39
CA ILE A 208 12.47 -26.83 6.93
C ILE A 208 13.64 -27.27 7.81
N LEU A 209 13.49 -27.24 9.13
CA LEU A 209 14.53 -27.67 10.07
C LEU A 209 14.91 -29.15 9.89
N SER A 210 13.96 -30.02 9.56
CA SER A 210 14.24 -31.45 9.32
C SER A 210 14.90 -31.70 7.97
N SER A 211 14.53 -30.95 6.93
CA SER A 211 15.11 -31.09 5.58
C SER A 211 16.50 -30.46 5.42
N ASN A 212 16.84 -29.49 6.29
CA ASN A 212 18.09 -28.75 6.21
C ASN A 212 18.61 -28.42 7.62
N GLY A 213 19.60 -29.17 8.08
CA GLY A 213 20.20 -28.98 9.40
C GLY A 213 20.79 -27.57 9.61
N ASN A 214 21.24 -26.90 8.55
CA ASN A 214 21.76 -25.52 8.63
C ASN A 214 20.67 -24.47 8.83
N ALA A 215 19.39 -24.82 8.65
CA ALA A 215 18.29 -23.88 8.79
C ALA A 215 18.13 -23.32 10.21
N LYS A 216 18.60 -24.04 11.24
CA LYS A 216 18.58 -23.57 12.64
C LYS A 216 19.30 -22.21 12.81
N ASN A 217 20.31 -21.94 11.99
CA ASN A 217 21.17 -20.76 12.10
C ASN A 217 20.69 -19.56 11.26
N TRP A 218 19.48 -19.61 10.68
CA TRP A 218 18.99 -18.53 9.81
C TRP A 218 18.46 -17.29 10.55
N GLY A 219 18.60 -17.23 11.89
CA GLY A 219 18.16 -16.09 12.70
C GLY A 219 16.65 -15.96 12.74
N TRP A 220 15.96 -17.05 13.09
CA TRP A 220 14.50 -17.08 13.17
C TRP A 220 13.96 -16.18 14.28
N ARG A 221 12.84 -15.52 14.00
CA ARG A 221 12.05 -14.75 14.96
C ARG A 221 10.62 -15.25 14.95
N THR A 222 10.02 -15.40 16.12
CA THR A 222 8.59 -15.69 16.24
C THR A 222 7.82 -14.38 16.11
N MET A 223 6.84 -14.35 15.21
CA MET A 223 5.94 -13.21 14.97
C MET A 223 4.50 -13.73 14.86
N ARG A 224 3.51 -12.84 14.81
CA ARG A 224 2.14 -13.20 14.48
C ARG A 224 1.77 -12.67 13.10
N ARG A 225 1.21 -13.55 12.27
CA ARG A 225 0.66 -13.22 10.97
C ARG A 225 -0.83 -12.92 11.11
N ASN A 226 -1.29 -11.85 10.46
CA ASN A 226 -2.69 -11.39 10.50
C ASN A 226 -3.28 -11.12 11.91
N PRO A 227 -2.55 -10.52 12.87
CA PRO A 227 -3.19 -10.09 14.11
C PRO A 227 -4.17 -8.94 13.83
N GLY A 228 -5.28 -8.89 14.57
CA GLY A 228 -6.11 -7.69 14.63
C GLY A 228 -5.36 -6.61 15.41
N VAL A 229 -5.14 -5.46 14.77
CA VAL A 229 -4.45 -4.31 15.38
C VAL A 229 -5.47 -3.22 15.68
N TYR A 230 -5.46 -2.73 16.91
CA TYR A 230 -6.33 -1.66 17.38
C TYR A 230 -5.49 -0.54 17.96
N VAL A 231 -5.86 0.71 17.67
CA VAL A 231 -5.09 1.88 18.06
C VAL A 231 -5.97 3.00 18.59
N LYS A 232 -5.45 3.82 19.50
CA LYS A 232 -6.07 5.06 19.99
C LYS A 232 -5.02 6.15 20.19
N GLY A 233 -5.45 7.40 20.30
CA GLY A 233 -4.55 8.53 20.50
C GLY A 233 -3.86 8.97 19.21
N ARG A 234 -2.63 9.47 19.31
CA ARG A 234 -1.88 10.02 18.17
C ARG A 234 -1.28 8.94 17.29
N VAL A 235 -1.40 9.13 15.98
CA VAL A 235 -0.65 8.38 14.96
C VAL A 235 0.24 9.35 14.21
N ARG A 236 1.55 9.12 14.29
CA ARG A 236 2.58 10.01 13.74
C ARG A 236 3.32 9.32 12.60
N HIS A 237 3.63 10.07 11.55
CA HIS A 237 4.48 9.62 10.46
C HIS A 237 5.25 10.84 9.91
N PRO A 238 6.52 10.70 9.50
CA PRO A 238 7.31 11.83 9.01
C PRO A 238 6.76 12.45 7.71
N ASP A 239 6.11 11.64 6.86
CA ASP A 239 5.63 12.07 5.55
C ASP A 239 4.12 12.41 5.59
N HIS A 240 3.46 12.25 6.74
CA HIS A 240 2.04 12.51 6.91
C HIS A 240 1.71 13.40 8.12
N ALA A 241 0.63 14.17 8.01
CA ALA A 241 0.14 14.99 9.13
C ALA A 241 -0.32 14.08 10.28
N THR A 242 0.12 14.36 11.51
CA THR A 242 -0.31 13.60 12.68
C THR A 242 -1.83 13.62 12.81
N ILE A 243 -2.44 12.44 13.01
CA ILE A 243 -3.87 12.30 13.29
C ILE A 243 -4.07 11.94 14.76
N THR A 244 -5.24 12.26 15.30
CA THR A 244 -5.66 11.86 16.64
C THR A 244 -6.95 11.06 16.52
N LEU A 245 -6.92 9.85 17.07
CA LEU A 245 -8.01 8.89 17.05
C LEU A 245 -8.76 8.92 18.38
N GLN A 246 -10.03 9.33 18.33
CA GLN A 246 -10.91 9.39 19.50
C GLN A 246 -11.50 8.00 19.75
N GLY A 247 -11.02 7.32 20.79
CA GLY A 247 -11.37 5.92 21.06
C GLY A 247 -10.59 4.92 20.20
N TRP A 248 -10.89 3.64 20.40
CA TRP A 248 -10.22 2.54 19.71
C TRP A 248 -10.65 2.44 18.24
N HIS A 249 -9.68 2.29 17.36
CA HIS A 249 -9.88 2.08 15.93
C HIS A 249 -9.20 0.80 15.47
N GLN A 250 -9.91 -0.03 14.71
CA GLN A 250 -9.30 -1.14 14.01
C GLN A 250 -8.43 -0.60 12.86
N VAL A 251 -7.21 -1.11 12.77
CA VAL A 251 -6.27 -0.79 11.68
C VAL A 251 -6.39 -1.85 10.59
N VAL A 252 -6.55 -1.41 9.36
CA VAL A 252 -6.48 -2.27 8.17
C VAL A 252 -5.65 -1.59 7.08
N MET A 253 -4.88 -2.37 6.35
CA MET A 253 -4.11 -1.90 5.20
C MET A 253 -4.99 -1.83 3.95
N ASN A 254 -4.64 -0.97 3.00
CA ASN A 254 -5.23 -0.99 1.66
C ASN A 254 -4.95 -2.33 0.94
N THR A 255 -5.59 -2.56 -0.20
CA THR A 255 -5.47 -3.80 -0.98
C THR A 255 -4.36 -3.74 -2.04
N GLU A 256 -3.44 -2.77 -1.97
CA GLU A 256 -2.41 -2.58 -2.99
C GLU A 256 -1.47 -3.79 -3.11
N ASN A 257 -1.18 -4.44 -1.97
CA ASN A 257 -0.36 -5.65 -1.91
C ASN A 257 -0.97 -6.86 -2.64
N GLU A 258 -2.26 -6.83 -2.99
CA GLU A 258 -2.91 -7.89 -3.77
C GLU A 258 -2.58 -7.79 -5.28
N SER A 259 -2.10 -6.63 -5.76
CA SER A 259 -1.66 -6.45 -7.16
C SER A 259 -0.38 -7.20 -7.46
N ARG A 260 -0.27 -7.82 -8.65
CA ARG A 260 0.96 -8.42 -9.20
C ARG A 260 2.16 -7.50 -9.11
N ALA A 261 1.94 -6.21 -9.34
CA ALA A 261 2.99 -5.20 -9.26
C ALA A 261 3.60 -5.06 -7.85
N MET A 262 2.87 -5.46 -6.80
CA MET A 262 3.23 -5.25 -5.39
C MET A 262 3.14 -6.54 -4.52
N ARG A 263 3.03 -7.72 -5.16
CA ARG A 263 2.69 -9.05 -4.56
C ARG A 263 3.57 -9.58 -3.43
N ASN A 264 4.63 -8.88 -3.03
CA ASN A 264 5.65 -9.40 -2.11
C ASN A 264 5.50 -8.89 -0.66
N VAL A 265 4.31 -8.45 -0.24
CA VAL A 265 4.11 -7.84 1.08
C VAL A 265 3.01 -8.54 1.87
N ALA A 266 3.40 -9.36 2.85
CA ALA A 266 2.50 -9.83 3.90
C ALA A 266 2.53 -8.87 5.09
N PHE A 267 1.38 -8.61 5.71
CA PHE A 267 1.32 -7.93 7.01
C PHE A 267 1.85 -8.87 8.09
N LEU A 268 2.96 -8.50 8.71
CA LEU A 268 3.63 -9.25 9.77
C LEU A 268 3.89 -8.33 10.95
N ASP A 269 3.50 -8.78 12.14
CA ASP A 269 3.66 -8.05 13.39
C ASP A 269 4.14 -8.99 14.50
#